data_AF-A0A8R1EHE3-F1
#
_entry.id   AF-A0A8R1EHE3-F1
#
_cell.length_a   1.000
_cell.length_b   1.000
_cell.length_c   1.000
_cell.angle_alpha   90.00
_cell.angle_beta   90.00
_cell.angle_gamma   90.00
#
_symmetry.space_group_name_H-M   'P 1'
#
loop_
_entity.id
_entity.type
_entity.pdbx_description
1 polymer ?
#
loop_
_entity_poly.entity_id
_entity_poly.type
_entity_poly.pdbx_seq_one_letter_code
_entity_poly.pdbx_strand_id
1 'polypeptide(L)'
;YQDPVPTDDSDSREKRTDDISSWDTEFLKVDQGTLFELILAANYLDIKGLLDVTCKAVANMIKGKSPEEIRRTFNIKNDFTPEEEEQIRKENAWCED
;
A
#
# COMPACT_ATOMS: atom_id res chain seq x y z
N TYR A 1 -25.42 -22.52 -17.04
CA TYR A 1 -24.14 -21.96 -17.43
C TYR A 1 -24.37 -20.50 -17.76
N GLN A 2 -23.96 -19.60 -16.86
CA GLN A 2 -24.00 -18.17 -17.10
C GLN A 2 -22.57 -17.78 -17.47
N ASP A 3 -22.37 -17.34 -18.71
CA ASP A 3 -21.06 -16.85 -19.15
C ASP A 3 -20.62 -15.67 -18.27
N PRO A 4 -19.33 -15.57 -17.88
CA PRO A 4 -18.86 -14.47 -17.07
C PRO A 4 -18.95 -13.17 -17.87
N VAL A 5 -19.61 -12.17 -17.27
CA VAL A 5 -19.69 -10.80 -17.80
C VAL A 5 -18.26 -10.27 -17.95
N PRO A 6 -17.87 -9.71 -19.11
CA PRO A 6 -16.56 -9.12 -19.28
C PRO A 6 -16.45 -7.93 -18.32
N THR A 7 -15.60 -8.05 -17.31
CA THR A 7 -15.26 -6.94 -16.41
C THR A 7 -14.44 -5.93 -17.21
N ASP A 8 -14.98 -4.71 -17.33
CA ASP A 8 -14.35 -3.56 -17.95
C ASP A 8 -12.91 -3.35 -17.44
N ASP A 9 -11.93 -3.43 -18.35
CA ASP A 9 -10.48 -3.23 -18.08
C ASP A 9 -10.16 -1.86 -17.43
N SER A 10 -11.10 -0.93 -17.45
CA SER A 10 -11.03 0.39 -16.82
C SER A 10 -10.81 0.32 -15.30
N ASP A 11 -11.56 -0.51 -14.59
CA ASP A 11 -11.52 -0.64 -13.11
C ASP A 11 -10.21 -1.30 -12.62
N SER A 12 -9.59 -2.11 -13.48
CA SER A 12 -8.31 -2.77 -13.21
C SER A 12 -7.12 -1.80 -13.18
N ARG A 13 -7.18 -0.69 -13.92
CA ARG A 13 -6.09 0.31 -13.97
C ARG A 13 -6.09 1.20 -12.75
N GLU A 14 -7.26 1.61 -12.26
CA GLU A 14 -7.40 2.51 -11.12
C GLU A 14 -6.75 1.93 -9.84
N LYS A 15 -6.81 0.60 -9.68
CA LYS A 15 -6.30 -0.12 -8.51
C LYS A 15 -4.78 -0.37 -8.51
N ARG A 16 -4.07 -0.06 -9.60
CA ARG A 16 -2.63 -0.32 -9.65
C ARG A 16 -1.86 0.78 -8.95
N THR A 17 -0.82 0.37 -8.21
CA THR A 17 0.02 1.31 -7.46
C THR A 17 1.10 1.97 -8.33
N ASP A 18 1.36 1.45 -9.53
CA ASP A 18 2.30 2.01 -10.49
C ASP A 18 1.71 3.16 -11.32
N ASP A 19 0.40 3.37 -11.26
CA ASP A 19 -0.30 4.45 -11.95
C ASP A 19 -0.36 5.71 -11.07
N ILE A 20 0.80 6.36 -10.91
CA ILE A 20 0.98 7.66 -10.26
C ILE A 20 1.71 8.58 -11.25
N SER A 21 1.22 9.80 -11.44
CA SER A 21 1.87 10.74 -12.35
C SER A 21 3.24 11.20 -11.83
N SER A 22 4.10 11.69 -12.71
CA SER A 22 5.40 12.26 -12.30
C SER A 22 5.22 13.49 -11.41
N TRP A 23 4.17 14.27 -11.64
CA TRP A 23 3.85 15.42 -10.81
C TRP A 23 3.44 14.98 -9.40
N ASP A 24 2.53 14.01 -9.28
CA ASP A 24 2.10 13.48 -7.98
C ASP A 24 3.25 12.84 -7.22
N THR A 25 4.14 12.15 -7.93
CA THR A 25 5.35 11.56 -7.34
C THR A 25 6.26 12.62 -6.72
N GLU A 26 6.48 13.74 -7.42
CA GLU A 26 7.30 14.84 -6.88
C GLU A 26 6.55 15.61 -5.79
N PHE A 27 5.23 15.82 -5.93
CA PHE A 27 4.39 16.49 -4.93
C PHE A 27 4.36 15.72 -3.60
N LEU A 28 4.26 14.39 -3.66
CA LEU A 28 4.23 13.51 -2.49
C LEU A 28 5.62 13.19 -1.92
N LYS A 29 6.68 13.80 -2.45
CA LYS A 29 8.04 13.68 -1.93
C LYS A 29 8.25 14.53 -0.67
N VAL A 30 7.46 14.21 0.35
CA VAL A 30 7.45 14.84 1.67
C VAL A 30 7.87 13.81 2.73
N ASP A 31 8.06 14.25 3.97
CA ASP A 31 8.27 13.32 5.08
C ASP A 31 7.00 12.51 5.38
N GLN A 32 7.15 11.38 6.07
CA GLN A 32 6.04 10.47 6.36
C GLN A 32 4.92 11.13 7.19
N GLY A 33 5.27 12.01 8.13
CA GLY A 33 4.29 12.70 8.96
C GLY A 33 3.39 13.58 8.11
N THR A 34 3.99 14.38 7.23
CA THR A 34 3.25 15.18 6.25
C THR A 34 2.41 14.31 5.32
N LEU A 35 2.93 13.18 4.83
CA LEU A 35 2.17 12.27 3.97
C LEU A 35 0.93 11.70 4.68
N PHE A 36 1.04 11.33 5.96
CA PHE A 36 -0.11 10.86 6.75
C PHE A 36 -1.14 11.96 7.00
N GLU A 37 -0.71 13.18 7.30
CA GLU A 37 -1.62 14.32 7.44
C GLU A 37 -2.34 14.62 6.11
N LEU A 38 -1.66 14.48 4.97
CA LEU A 38 -2.30 14.60 3.65
C LEU A 38 -3.38 13.54 3.42
N ILE A 39 -3.13 12.29 3.83
CA ILE A 39 -4.14 11.21 3.77
C ILE A 39 -5.35 11.56 4.63
N LEU A 40 -5.13 11.99 5.88
CA LEU A 40 -6.20 12.37 6.80
C LEU A 40 -7.00 13.57 6.29
N ALA A 41 -6.32 14.60 5.80
CA ALA A 41 -6.94 15.78 5.22
C ALA A 41 -7.73 15.45 3.96
N ALA A 42 -7.19 14.61 3.06
CA ALA A 42 -7.87 14.17 1.85
C ALA A 42 -9.16 13.40 2.17
N ASN A 43 -9.10 12.49 3.16
CA ASN A 43 -10.28 11.77 3.63
C ASN A 43 -11.31 12.70 4.30
N TYR A 44 -10.86 13.64 5.14
CA TYR A 44 -11.75 14.58 5.82
C TYR A 44 -12.47 15.53 4.86
N LEU A 45 -11.77 15.98 3.82
CA LEU A 45 -12.31 16.90 2.80
C LEU A 45 -13.01 16.17 1.63
N ASP A 46 -13.07 14.82 1.66
CA ASP A 46 -13.64 13.96 0.61
C ASP A 46 -13.01 14.19 -0.78
N ILE A 47 -11.67 14.32 -0.83
CA ILE A 47 -10.91 14.49 -2.08
C ILE A 47 -10.38 13.13 -2.52
N LYS A 48 -11.23 12.33 -3.16
CA LYS A 48 -10.90 10.96 -3.61
C LYS A 48 -9.58 10.86 -4.38
N GLY A 49 -9.32 11.77 -5.32
CA GLY A 49 -8.10 11.74 -6.11
C GLY A 49 -6.82 11.87 -5.28
N LEU A 50 -6.82 12.77 -4.28
CA LEU A 50 -5.70 12.96 -3.38
C LEU A 50 -5.53 11.76 -2.42
N LEU A 51 -6.64 11.21 -1.94
CA LEU A 51 -6.64 10.02 -1.11
C LEU A 51 -6.07 8.81 -1.87
N ASP A 52 -6.48 8.63 -3.13
CA ASP A 52 -6.01 7.54 -3.99
C ASP A 52 -4.49 7.65 -4.23
N VAL A 53 -3.97 8.82 -4.63
CA VAL A 53 -2.53 8.96 -4.92
C VAL A 53 -1.65 8.85 -3.67
N THR A 54 -2.11 9.36 -2.53
CA THR A 54 -1.38 9.25 -1.25
C THR A 54 -1.37 7.81 -0.75
N CYS A 55 -2.48 7.08 -0.84
CA CYS A 55 -2.54 5.64 -0.55
C CYS A 55 -1.65 4.82 -1.49
N LYS A 56 -1.64 5.12 -2.80
CA LYS A 56 -0.75 4.46 -3.77
C LYS A 56 0.73 4.72 -3.44
N ALA A 57 1.10 5.93 -3.02
CA ALA A 57 2.46 6.24 -2.59
C ALA A 57 2.89 5.40 -1.38
N VAL A 58 2.04 5.29 -0.35
CA VAL A 58 2.29 4.42 0.81
C VAL A 58 2.40 2.95 0.40
N ALA A 59 1.53 2.47 -0.49
CA ALA A 59 1.59 1.11 -0.99
C ALA A 59 2.92 0.81 -1.73
N ASN A 60 3.41 1.76 -2.54
CA ASN A 60 4.72 1.64 -3.19
C ASN A 60 5.89 1.63 -2.20
N MET A 61 5.75 2.26 -1.02
CA MET A 61 6.76 2.18 0.04
C MET A 61 6.80 0.81 0.73
N ILE A 62 5.74 0.00 0.61
CA ILE A 62 5.62 -1.34 1.20
C ILE A 62 6.02 -2.41 0.17
N LYS A 63 5.66 -2.20 -1.09
CA LYS A 63 5.88 -3.15 -2.19
C LYS A 63 7.35 -3.58 -2.28
N GLY A 64 7.57 -4.89 -2.21
CA GLY A 64 8.90 -5.50 -2.36
C GLY A 64 9.83 -5.37 -1.16
N LYS A 65 9.36 -4.85 -0.02
CA LYS A 65 10.12 -4.81 1.24
C LYS A 65 9.83 -6.02 2.11
N SER A 66 10.82 -6.45 2.89
CA SER A 66 10.63 -7.48 3.91
C SER A 66 9.74 -6.97 5.06
N PRO A 67 9.08 -7.87 5.83
CA PRO A 67 8.34 -7.48 7.04
C PRO A 67 9.17 -6.62 8.01
N GLU A 68 10.46 -6.93 8.18
CA GLU A 68 11.38 -6.18 9.05
C GLU A 68 11.71 -4.79 8.48
N GLU A 69 11.83 -4.65 7.17
CA GLU A 69 12.02 -3.36 6.50
C GLU A 69 10.78 -2.48 6.58
N ILE A 70 9.59 -3.06 6.41
CA ILE A 70 8.31 -2.37 6.59
C ILE A 70 8.20 -1.88 8.03
N ARG A 71 8.44 -2.76 9.01
CA ARG A 71 8.40 -2.42 10.44
C ARG A 71 9.36 -1.27 10.77
N ARG A 72 10.60 -1.30 10.26
CA ARG A 72 11.55 -0.20 10.42
C ARG A 72 11.09 1.09 9.73
N THR A 73 10.60 1.00 8.50
CA THR A 73 10.15 2.16 7.71
C THR A 73 9.01 2.89 8.42
N PHE A 74 8.06 2.16 8.98
CA PHE A 74 6.86 2.71 9.62
C PHE A 74 6.96 2.78 11.15
N ASN A 75 8.16 2.53 11.70
CA ASN A 75 8.43 2.52 13.14
C ASN A 75 7.41 1.65 13.94
N ILE A 76 7.07 0.49 13.39
CA ILE A 76 6.15 -0.49 13.97
C ILE A 76 6.96 -1.46 14.83
N LYS A 77 6.55 -1.61 16.10
CA LYS A 77 7.12 -2.60 17.01
C LYS A 77 6.67 -4.00 16.60
N ASN A 78 7.60 -4.97 16.55
CA ASN A 78 7.22 -6.38 16.47
C ASN A 78 6.55 -6.81 17.78
N ASP A 79 5.30 -7.20 17.70
CA ASP A 79 4.47 -7.67 18.80
C ASP A 79 4.24 -9.19 18.77
N PHE A 80 4.78 -9.90 17.78
CA PHE A 80 4.76 -11.36 17.74
C PHE A 80 5.83 -11.96 18.64
N THR A 81 5.50 -13.09 19.27
CA THR A 81 6.48 -13.98 19.88
C THR A 81 7.31 -14.68 18.80
N PRO A 82 8.52 -15.17 19.11
CA PRO A 82 9.34 -15.92 18.15
C PRO A 82 8.60 -17.12 17.54
N GLU A 83 7.81 -17.82 18.36
CA GLU A 83 7.03 -18.98 17.93
C GLU A 83 5.91 -18.58 16.96
N GLU A 84 5.20 -17.49 17.22
CA GLU A 84 4.17 -16.95 16.32
C GLU A 84 4.78 -16.47 14.99
N GLU A 85 5.94 -15.81 15.03
CA GLU A 85 6.63 -15.34 13.83
C GLU A 85 7.11 -16.50 12.96
N GLU A 86 7.62 -17.58 13.56
CA GLU A 86 8.01 -18.79 12.84
C GLU A 86 6.80 -19.50 12.21
N GLN A 87 5.69 -19.58 12.94
CA GLN A 87 4.45 -20.14 12.41
C GLN A 87 3.92 -19.33 11.23
N ILE A 88 3.83 -18.00 11.35
CA ILE A 88 3.38 -17.11 10.28
C ILE A 88 4.30 -17.23 9.06
N ARG A 89 5.63 -17.33 9.25
CA ARG A 89 6.59 -17.52 8.15
C ARG A 89 6.38 -18.83 7.44
N LYS A 90 6.16 -19.93 8.19
CA LYS A 90 5.88 -21.24 7.62
C LYS A 90 4.56 -21.27 6.85
N GLU A 91 3.54 -20.60 7.38
CA GLU A 91 2.22 -20.47 6.72
C GLU A 91 2.27 -19.61 5.46
N ASN A 92 3.18 -18.63 5.37
CA ASN A 92 3.33 -17.74 4.22
C ASN A 92 4.48 -18.14 3.27
N ALA A 93 5.16 -19.25 3.52
CA ALA A 93 6.29 -19.72 2.69
C ALA A 93 5.91 -19.95 1.21
N TRP A 94 4.63 -20.24 0.92
CA TRP A 94 4.11 -20.38 -0.45
C TRP A 94 4.16 -19.10 -1.28
N CYS A 95 4.30 -17.93 -0.65
CA CYS A 95 4.45 -16.63 -1.33
C CYS A 95 5.90 -16.33 -1.72
N GLU A 96 6.88 -17.06 -1.18
CA GLU A 96 8.31 -16.81 -1.38
C GLU A 96 8.90 -17.66 -2.55
N ASP A 97 8.15 -18.64 -3.07
CA ASP A 97 8.44 -19.45 -4.26
C ASP A 97 7.87 -18.84 -5.56
#